data_AF-A0A955EI81-F1
#
_entry.id   AF-A0A955EI81-F1
#
_cell.length_a   1.000
_cell.length_b   1.000
_cell.length_c   1.000
_cell.angle_alpha   90.00
_cell.angle_beta   90.00
_cell.angle_gamma   90.00
#
_symmetry.space_group_name_H-M   'P 1'
#
loop_
_entity.id
_entity.type
_entity.pdbx_description
1 polymer ?
#
loop_
_entity_poly.entity_id
_entity_poly.type
_entity_poly.pdbx_seq_one_letter_code
_entity_poly.pdbx_strand_id
1 'polypeptide(L)'
;MNALKHGERSRAAQAALERLATLLDLDGPPGRIEGYDLSHLHGSDPVAGMSVLLGGVADTAAYRHFALREAPGGDDYAGLREVLRRRFAAGEDLGPRPDLLLIDG
;
A
#
# COMPACT_ATOMS: atom_id res chain seq x y z
N MET A 1 16.52 27.33 4.50
CA MET A 1 16.45 26.18 5.43
C MET A 1 15.67 24.96 4.89
N ASN A 2 14.82 25.08 3.84
CA ASN A 2 13.93 23.99 3.39
C ASN A 2 14.56 22.98 2.40
N ALA A 3 15.50 23.40 1.55
CA ALA A 3 16.07 22.54 0.51
C ALA A 3 17.02 21.44 1.04
N LEU A 4 17.82 21.76 2.06
CA LEU A 4 18.74 20.80 2.69
C LEU A 4 18.01 19.64 3.37
N LYS A 5 16.93 19.94 4.12
CA LYS A 5 16.10 18.93 4.77
C LYS A 5 15.38 18.00 3.79
N HIS A 6 14.99 18.53 2.63
CA HIS A 6 14.33 17.74 1.58
C HIS A 6 15.31 16.76 0.91
N GLY A 7 16.54 17.21 0.63
CA GLY A 7 17.61 16.37 0.08
C GLY A 7 18.04 15.26 1.04
N GLU A 8 18.12 15.55 2.35
CA GLU A 8 18.44 14.54 3.37
C GLU A 8 17.36 13.45 3.48
N ARG A 9 16.07 13.85 3.50
CA ARG A 9 14.95 12.89 3.51
C ARG A 9 14.91 12.00 2.28
N SER A 10 15.15 12.57 1.10
CA SER A 10 15.20 11.81 -0.16
C SER A 10 16.34 10.78 -0.16
N ARG A 11 17.54 11.15 0.32
CA ARG A 11 18.66 10.20 0.47
C ARG A 11 18.37 9.10 1.48
N ALA A 12 17.77 9.46 2.62
CA ALA A 12 17.41 8.49 3.64
C ALA A 12 16.34 7.49 3.15
N ALA A 13 15.34 7.98 2.39
CA ALA A 13 14.32 7.14 1.76
C ALA A 13 14.95 6.18 0.75
N GLN A 14 15.83 6.67 -0.14
CA GLN A 14 16.51 5.82 -1.11
C GLN A 14 17.35 4.72 -0.45
N ALA A 15 18.15 5.07 0.57
CA ALA A 15 18.94 4.09 1.32
C ALA A 15 18.08 3.09 2.12
N ALA A 16 16.85 3.46 2.47
CA ALA A 16 15.89 2.52 3.08
C ALA A 16 15.33 1.54 2.03
N LEU A 17 15.00 2.01 0.83
CA LEU A 17 14.52 1.15 -0.27
C LEU A 17 15.59 0.17 -0.76
N GLU A 18 16.85 0.59 -0.84
CA GLU A 18 17.98 -0.29 -1.17
C GLU A 18 18.14 -1.41 -0.13
N ARG A 19 18.07 -1.06 1.16
CA ARG A 19 18.11 -2.06 2.23
C ARG A 19 16.91 -2.99 2.19
N LEU A 20 15.72 -2.47 1.90
CA LEU A 20 14.51 -3.27 1.78
C LEU A 20 14.61 -4.28 0.63
N ALA A 21 15.11 -3.85 -0.54
CA ALA A 21 15.35 -4.75 -1.66
C ALA A 21 16.30 -5.88 -1.31
N THR A 22 17.43 -5.57 -0.65
CA THR A 22 18.37 -6.60 -0.17
C THR A 22 17.74 -7.56 0.84
N LEU A 23 16.96 -7.03 1.80
CA LEU A 23 16.35 -7.86 2.85
C LEU A 23 15.29 -8.82 2.30
N LEU A 24 14.60 -8.42 1.23
CA LEU A 24 13.53 -9.19 0.60
C LEU A 24 13.96 -9.91 -0.68
N ASP A 25 15.25 -9.85 -1.04
CA ASP A 25 15.83 -10.43 -2.26
C ASP A 25 15.09 -9.98 -3.55
N LEU A 26 14.82 -8.67 -3.66
CA LEU A 26 14.19 -8.08 -4.84
C LEU A 26 15.25 -7.74 -5.90
N ASP A 27 14.85 -7.76 -7.17
CA ASP A 27 15.70 -7.38 -8.32
C ASP A 27 16.24 -5.93 -8.22
N GLY A 28 15.59 -5.07 -7.44
CA GLY A 28 16.03 -3.72 -7.16
C GLY A 28 15.13 -2.98 -6.17
N PRO A 29 15.48 -1.74 -5.79
CA PRO A 29 14.65 -0.89 -4.91
C PRO A 29 13.25 -0.71 -5.50
N PRO A 30 12.16 -1.05 -4.75
CA PRO A 30 10.80 -0.92 -5.27
C PRO A 30 10.44 0.55 -5.46
N GLY A 31 9.94 0.89 -6.65
CA GLY A 31 9.54 2.24 -7.01
C GLY A 31 8.13 2.58 -6.50
N ARG A 32 7.23 1.60 -6.49
CA ARG A 32 5.87 1.70 -5.94
C ARG A 32 5.62 0.60 -4.91
N ILE A 33 5.35 1.02 -3.68
CA ILE A 33 4.94 0.12 -2.60
C ILE A 33 3.48 0.42 -2.26
N GLU A 34 2.66 -0.62 -2.14
CA GLU A 34 1.27 -0.50 -1.67
C GLU A 34 1.08 -1.25 -0.35
N GLY A 35 0.46 -0.60 0.62
CA GLY A 35 0.10 -1.20 1.91
C GLY A 35 -1.41 -1.36 2.06
N TYR A 36 -1.85 -2.52 2.51
CA TYR A 36 -3.26 -2.87 2.72
C TYR A 36 -3.52 -3.19 4.18
N ASP A 37 -4.54 -2.57 4.76
CA ASP A 37 -4.99 -2.77 6.14
C ASP A 37 -6.52 -2.94 6.18
N LEU A 38 -7.01 -3.81 7.05
CA LEU A 38 -8.44 -4.03 7.28
C LEU A 38 -8.89 -3.41 8.59
N SER A 39 -9.73 -2.38 8.48
CA SER A 39 -10.28 -1.69 9.64
C SER A 39 -11.68 -2.21 10.00
N HIS A 40 -11.76 -2.86 11.16
CA HIS A 40 -13.02 -3.30 11.78
C HIS A 40 -13.56 -2.22 12.70
N LEU A 41 -14.33 -1.29 12.15
CA LEU A 41 -15.11 -0.36 12.97
C LEU A 41 -16.32 -1.11 13.54
N HIS A 42 -16.30 -1.37 14.84
CA HIS A 42 -17.38 -2.07 15.56
C HIS A 42 -18.74 -1.40 15.28
N GLY A 43 -19.63 -2.11 14.57
CA GLY A 43 -21.00 -1.65 14.27
C GLY A 43 -21.19 -0.93 12.93
N SER A 44 -20.15 -0.80 12.09
CA SER A 44 -20.24 -0.25 10.74
C SER A 44 -19.65 -1.20 9.69
N ASP A 45 -19.98 -0.99 8.43
CA ASP A 45 -19.50 -1.80 7.31
C ASP A 45 -17.96 -1.83 7.28
N PRO A 46 -17.33 -3.01 7.22
CA PRO A 46 -15.87 -3.12 7.24
C PRO A 46 -15.25 -2.53 5.97
N VAL A 47 -14.11 -1.84 6.13
CA VAL A 47 -13.41 -1.12 5.05
C VAL A 47 -11.93 -1.48 5.06
N ALA A 48 -11.38 -1.71 3.87
CA ALA A 48 -9.95 -1.84 3.67
C ALA A 48 -9.33 -0.52 3.19
N GLY A 49 -8.18 -0.15 3.76
CA GLY A 49 -7.37 0.96 3.31
C GLY A 49 -6.24 0.50 2.39
N MET A 50 -5.98 1.24 1.31
CA MET A 50 -4.79 1.14 0.48
C MET A 50 -3.98 2.42 0.59
N SER A 51 -2.77 2.28 1.11
CA SER A 51 -1.74 3.33 1.15
C SER A 51 -0.70 3.11 0.05
N VAL A 52 -0.06 4.18 -0.39
CA VAL A 52 0.89 4.14 -1.50
C VAL A 52 2.15 4.94 -1.15
N LEU A 53 3.32 4.33 -1.36
CA LEU A 53 4.60 5.02 -1.40
C LEU A 53 5.15 5.00 -2.83
N LEU A 54 5.57 6.15 -3.34
CA LEU A 54 6.33 6.29 -4.59
C LEU A 54 7.74 6.78 -4.27
N GLY A 55 8.76 6.01 -4.63
CA GLY A 55 10.16 6.32 -4.32
C GLY A 55 10.40 6.55 -2.82
N GLY A 56 9.65 5.85 -1.96
CA GLY A 56 9.75 5.97 -0.51
C GLY A 56 9.04 7.18 0.08
N VAL A 57 8.23 7.90 -0.70
CA VAL A 57 7.43 9.05 -0.24
C VAL A 57 5.94 8.74 -0.38
N ALA A 58 5.15 9.12 0.62
CA ALA A 58 3.70 8.94 0.59
C ALA A 58 3.05 9.68 -0.59
N ASP A 59 2.28 8.94 -1.38
CA ASP A 59 1.41 9.47 -2.42
C ASP A 59 -0.05 9.37 -1.96
N THR A 60 -0.48 10.36 -1.18
CA THR A 60 -1.82 10.41 -0.60
C THR A 60 -2.92 10.55 -1.65
N ALA A 61 -2.61 11.06 -2.85
CA ALA A 61 -3.58 11.16 -3.93
C ALA A 61 -3.93 9.78 -4.52
N ALA A 62 -3.01 8.81 -4.40
CA ALA A 62 -3.22 7.44 -4.80
C ALA A 62 -3.87 6.56 -3.71
N TYR A 63 -4.16 7.09 -2.51
CA TYR A 63 -4.79 6.30 -1.45
C TYR A 63 -6.23 5.95 -1.82
N ARG A 64 -6.69 4.77 -1.42
CA ARG A 64 -8.04 4.28 -1.73
C ARG A 64 -8.63 3.54 -0.53
N HIS A 65 -9.95 3.62 -0.40
CA HIS A 65 -10.70 2.83 0.56
C HIS A 65 -11.64 1.90 -0.20
N PHE A 66 -11.69 0.64 0.21
CA PHE A 66 -12.55 -0.37 -0.36
C PHE A 66 -13.58 -0.78 0.69
N ALA A 67 -14.83 -0.36 0.51
CA ALA A 67 -15.94 -0.95 1.24
C ALA A 67 -16.05 -2.43 0.86
N LEU A 68 -16.04 -3.33 1.86
CA LEU A 68 -16.24 -4.75 1.66
C LEU A 68 -17.71 -5.03 1.32
N ARG A 69 -17.95 -5.98 0.43
CA ARG A 69 -19.30 -6.30 -0.09
C ARG A 69 -19.65 -7.77 0.02
N GLU A 70 -18.65 -8.64 -0.05
CA GLU A 70 -18.79 -10.09 -0.19
C GLU A 70 -18.29 -10.83 1.07
N ALA A 71 -17.31 -10.26 1.77
CA ALA A 71 -16.71 -10.88 2.95
C ALA A 71 -17.69 -10.93 4.14
N PRO A 72 -17.83 -12.09 4.81
CA PRO A 72 -18.52 -12.17 6.10
C PRO A 72 -17.88 -11.23 7.13
N GLY A 73 -18.68 -10.63 8.00
CA GLY A 73 -18.15 -9.78 9.07
C GLY A 73 -17.18 -10.54 9.98
N GLY A 74 -15.99 -9.97 10.20
CA GLY A 74 -14.93 -10.58 11.02
C GLY A 74 -14.09 -11.66 10.30
N ASP A 75 -14.26 -11.83 8.98
CA ASP A 75 -13.37 -12.65 8.15
C ASP A 75 -12.40 -11.78 7.35
N ASP A 76 -11.30 -11.42 8.00
CA ASP A 76 -10.25 -10.55 7.45
C ASP A 76 -9.61 -11.16 6.20
N TYR A 77 -9.48 -12.49 6.14
CA TYR A 77 -8.93 -13.16 4.97
C TYR A 77 -9.86 -13.06 3.76
N ALA A 78 -11.17 -13.22 3.97
CA ALA A 78 -12.15 -12.99 2.91
C ALA A 78 -12.15 -11.53 2.47
N GLY A 79 -12.05 -10.58 3.41
CA GLY A 79 -11.95 -9.16 3.13
C GLY A 79 -10.74 -8.80 2.27
N LEU A 80 -9.54 -9.23 2.68
CA LEU A 80 -8.30 -9.01 1.93
C LEU A 80 -8.37 -9.63 0.53
N ARG A 81 -8.93 -10.84 0.42
CA ARG A 81 -9.11 -11.51 -0.88
C ARG A 81 -10.01 -10.71 -1.81
N GLU A 82 -11.12 -10.18 -1.31
CA GLU A 82 -12.02 -9.33 -2.10
C GLU A 82 -11.30 -8.07 -2.60
N VAL A 83 -10.60 -7.39 -1.70
CA VAL A 83 -9.90 -6.12 -1.98
C VAL A 83 -8.81 -6.32 -3.02
N LEU A 84 -7.96 -7.33 -2.84
CA LEU A 84 -6.88 -7.62 -3.78
C LEU A 84 -7.43 -8.02 -5.16
N ARG A 85 -8.52 -8.80 -5.20
CA ARG A 85 -9.18 -9.14 -6.47
C ARG A 85 -9.66 -7.89 -7.21
N ARG A 86 -10.27 -6.95 -6.49
CA ARG A 86 -10.76 -5.69 -7.06
C ARG A 86 -9.61 -4.77 -7.48
N ARG A 87 -8.56 -4.63 -6.66
CA ARG A 87 -7.35 -3.86 -6.98
C ARG A 87 -6.71 -4.25 -8.31
N PHE A 88 -6.65 -5.55 -8.59
CA PHE A 88 -5.98 -6.11 -9.77
C PHE A 88 -6.93 -6.41 -10.94
N ALA A 89 -8.23 -6.12 -10.78
CA ALA A 89 -9.18 -6.19 -11.88
C ALA A 89 -9.03 -4.97 -12.81
N ALA A 90 -9.38 -5.14 -14.09
CA ALA A 90 -9.29 -4.07 -15.10
C ALA A 90 -10.36 -2.96 -14.96
N GLY A 91 -11.12 -2.94 -13.86
CA GLY A 91 -12.33 -2.13 -13.72
C GLY A 91 -12.15 -0.76 -13.04
N GLU A 92 -11.04 -0.55 -12.33
CA GLU A 92 -10.77 0.70 -11.60
C GLU A 92 -9.38 1.23 -11.99
N ASP A 93 -9.28 2.55 -12.25
CA ASP A 93 -7.98 3.20 -12.46
C ASP A 93 -7.32 3.49 -11.10
N LEU A 94 -6.58 2.50 -10.62
CA LEU A 94 -5.87 2.51 -9.34
C LEU A 94 -4.35 2.74 -9.54
N GLY A 95 -3.97 3.16 -10.75
CA GLY A 95 -2.58 3.34 -11.14
C GLY A 95 -1.85 2.03 -11.49
N PRO A 96 -0.54 2.12 -11.79
CA PRO A 96 0.28 0.98 -12.18
C PRO A 96 0.33 -0.08 -11.08
N ARG A 97 0.73 -1.31 -11.43
CA ARG A 97 0.95 -2.37 -10.45
C ARG A 97 2.07 -1.96 -9.48
N PRO A 98 1.97 -2.33 -8.19
CA PRO A 98 3.06 -2.13 -7.25
C PRO A 98 4.21 -3.09 -7.55
N ASP A 99 5.42 -2.67 -7.18
CA ASP A 99 6.62 -3.53 -7.17
C ASP A 99 6.66 -4.37 -5.89
N LEU A 100 6.05 -3.87 -4.81
CA LEU A 100 5.96 -4.55 -3.52
C LEU A 100 4.59 -4.28 -2.87
N LEU A 101 3.96 -5.33 -2.36
CA LEU A 101 2.71 -5.26 -1.63
C LEU A 101 2.94 -5.66 -0.17
N LEU A 102 2.50 -4.80 0.75
CA LEU A 102 2.51 -5.02 2.18
C LEU A 102 1.07 -5.28 2.64
N ILE A 103 0.87 -6.33 3.41
CA ILE A 103 -0.42 -6.67 4.03
C ILE A 103 -0.23 -6.53 5.53
N ASP A 104 -1.01 -5.64 6.15
CA ASP A 104 -1.13 -5.56 7.60
C ASP A 104 -2.12 -6.64 8.06
N GLY A 105 -1.70 -7.41 9.05
CA GLY A 105 -2.21 -8.75 9.36
C GLY A 105 -3.23 -8.78 10.47
#